data_AF-A0A503HKY9-F1
#
_entry.id   AF-A0A503HKY9-F1
#
_cell.length_a   1.000
_cell.length_b   1.000
_cell.length_c   1.000
_cell.angle_alpha   90.00
_cell.angle_beta   90.00
_cell.angle_gamma   90.00
#
_symmetry.space_group_name_H-M   'P 1'
#
loop_
_entity.id
_entity.type
_entity.pdbx_description
1 polymer ?
#
loop_
_entity_poly.entity_id
_entity_poly.type
_entity_poly.pdbx_seq_one_letter_code
_entity_poly.pdbx_strand_id
1 'polypeptide(L)'
;MNLGDRIVDAGAIFVGAAAGGGLAGLAPIDLTAPEEKLVRPLYDNRLVDKEGRGRWACDMIRNSARYCPYCTFGEVYEVDHFLPKMDYRELNICPANLVPICHACNHIKLAEQPQAADRYLLHPYFDALPAIRWLFAELGYEAGGPVLRYRVALAV
;
A
#
# COMPACT_ATOMS: atom_id res chain seq x y z
N MET A 1 9.22 25.08 -11.50
CA MET A 1 8.19 24.41 -10.70
C MET A 1 8.68 24.35 -9.26
N ASN A 2 7.86 24.66 -8.26
CA ASN A 2 8.29 24.64 -6.86
C ASN A 2 8.19 23.20 -6.27
N LEU A 3 8.75 22.97 -5.07
CA LEU A 3 8.73 21.64 -4.44
C LEU A 3 7.30 21.10 -4.21
N GLY A 4 6.37 21.97 -3.79
CA GLY A 4 4.98 21.58 -3.54
C GLY A 4 4.30 21.08 -4.81
N ASP A 5 4.45 21.81 -5.92
CA ASP A 5 3.93 21.39 -7.23
C ASP A 5 4.51 20.03 -7.64
N ARG A 6 5.83 19.84 -7.48
CA ARG A 6 6.50 18.56 -7.80
C ARG A 6 5.98 17.39 -6.98
N ILE A 7 5.70 17.61 -5.69
CA ILE A 7 5.12 16.58 -4.80
C ILE A 7 3.69 16.24 -5.23
N VAL A 8 2.89 17.25 -5.58
CA VAL A 8 1.52 17.03 -6.09
C VAL A 8 1.55 16.25 -7.40
N ASP A 9 2.44 16.64 -8.33
CA ASP A 9 2.63 15.96 -9.60
C ASP A 9 3.11 14.51 -9.40
N ALA A 10 4.06 14.27 -8.48
CA ALA A 10 4.50 12.92 -8.14
C ALA A 10 3.35 12.06 -7.61
N GLY A 11 2.47 12.63 -6.78
CA GLY A 11 1.25 11.94 -6.33
C GLY A 11 0.29 11.60 -7.46
N ALA A 12 0.09 12.51 -8.42
CA ALA A 12 -0.75 12.27 -9.60
C ALA A 12 -0.15 11.18 -10.51
N ILE A 13 1.16 11.20 -10.72
CA ILE A 13 1.89 10.18 -11.48
C ILE A 13 1.77 8.81 -10.79
N PHE A 14 1.95 8.76 -9.46
CA PHE A 14 1.74 7.54 -8.68
C PHE A 14 0.34 6.96 -8.85
N VAL A 15 -0.71 7.78 -8.72
CA VAL A 15 -2.10 7.33 -8.91
C VAL A 15 -2.34 6.80 -10.31
N GLY A 16 -1.84 7.49 -11.34
CA GLY A 16 -1.94 7.02 -12.73
C GLY A 16 -1.22 5.69 -12.96
N ALA A 17 -0.01 5.55 -12.41
CA ALA A 17 0.77 4.32 -12.48
C ALA A 17 0.10 3.17 -11.73
N ALA A 18 -0.47 3.41 -10.56
CA ALA A 18 -1.19 2.41 -9.78
C ALA A 18 -2.45 1.91 -10.52
N ALA A 19 -3.27 2.82 -11.05
CA ALA A 19 -4.46 2.46 -11.81
C ALA A 19 -4.14 1.77 -13.14
N GLY A 20 -2.97 2.03 -13.73
CA GLY A 20 -2.53 1.46 -15.01
C GLY A 20 -1.65 0.22 -14.91
N GLY A 21 -1.37 -0.30 -13.71
CA GLY A 21 -0.45 -1.43 -13.50
C GLY A 21 1.02 -1.11 -13.80
N GLY A 22 1.39 0.17 -13.80
CA GLY A 22 2.71 0.69 -14.17
C GLY A 22 3.66 0.96 -13.00
N LEU A 23 3.33 0.53 -11.78
CA LEU A 23 4.12 0.87 -10.58
C LEU A 23 5.55 0.34 -10.60
N ALA A 24 5.81 -0.78 -11.29
CA ALA A 24 7.16 -1.32 -11.43
C ALA A 24 8.13 -0.38 -12.18
N GLY A 25 7.59 0.56 -12.98
CA GLY A 25 8.38 1.56 -13.70
C GLY A 25 8.39 2.94 -13.03
N LEU A 26 7.78 3.09 -11.85
CA LEU A 26 7.75 4.36 -11.15
C LEU A 26 9.13 4.64 -10.53
N ALA A 27 9.65 5.85 -10.75
CA ALA A 27 10.88 6.32 -10.14
C ALA A 27 10.59 7.46 -9.16
N PRO A 28 11.30 7.53 -8.03
CA PRO A 28 11.16 8.65 -7.11
C PRO A 28 11.69 9.94 -7.75
N ILE A 29 11.18 11.09 -7.28
CA ILE A 29 11.69 12.38 -7.76
C ILE A 29 13.04 12.72 -7.12
N ASP A 30 13.90 13.42 -7.86
CA ASP A 30 15.20 13.89 -7.34
C ASP A 30 15.01 15.04 -6.34
N LEU A 31 15.01 14.74 -5.04
CA LEU A 31 15.00 15.76 -3.99
C LEU A 31 16.42 16.28 -3.72
N THR A 32 16.60 17.60 -3.73
CA THR A 32 17.84 18.20 -3.22
C THR A 32 17.94 18.00 -1.70
N ALA A 33 19.15 18.04 -1.13
CA ALA A 33 19.34 17.87 0.31
C ALA A 33 18.49 18.84 1.19
N PRO A 34 18.32 20.13 0.82
CA PRO A 34 17.38 21.01 1.53
C PRO A 34 15.92 20.55 1.45
N GLU A 35 15.48 20.10 0.27
CA GLU A 35 14.11 19.60 0.06
C GLU A 35 13.88 18.31 0.85
N GLU A 36 14.82 17.38 0.84
CA GLU A 36 14.74 16.13 1.62
C GLU A 36 14.61 16.44 3.12
N LYS A 37 15.35 17.42 3.64
CA LYS A 37 15.24 17.85 5.03
C LYS A 37 13.85 18.39 5.39
N LEU A 38 13.15 19.00 4.42
CA LEU A 38 11.78 19.48 4.60
C LEU A 38 10.76 18.35 4.53
N VAL A 39 10.92 17.41 3.58
CA VAL A 39 9.93 16.36 3.28
C VAL A 39 10.01 15.19 4.25
N ARG A 40 11.22 14.76 4.62
CA ARG A 40 11.46 13.59 5.49
C ARG A 40 10.60 13.57 6.77
N PRO A 41 10.52 14.66 7.56
CA PRO A 41 9.76 14.64 8.82
C PRO A 41 8.25 14.85 8.62
N LEU A 42 7.75 15.13 7.41
CA LEU A 42 6.34 15.51 7.21
C LEU A 42 5.38 14.41 7.67
N TYR A 43 5.66 13.15 7.35
CA TYR A 43 4.80 12.05 7.78
C TYR A 43 4.70 11.97 9.30
N ASP A 44 5.85 11.89 9.97
CA ASP A 44 5.89 11.71 11.42
C ASP A 44 5.27 12.92 12.14
N ASN A 45 5.62 14.13 11.72
CA ASN A 45 5.20 15.36 12.40
C ASN A 45 3.79 15.83 12.05
N ARG A 46 3.22 15.38 10.92
CA ARG A 46 1.90 15.86 10.45
C ARG A 46 0.83 14.80 10.52
N LEU A 47 1.14 13.53 10.23
CA LEU A 47 0.16 12.45 10.15
C LEU A 47 0.21 11.52 11.37
N VAL A 48 1.41 11.18 11.86
CA VAL A 48 1.57 10.27 13.01
C VAL A 48 1.38 10.99 14.34
N ASP A 49 1.96 12.19 14.47
CA ASP A 49 1.82 13.02 15.67
C ASP A 49 0.35 13.27 16.00
N LYS A 50 -0.04 13.07 17.27
CA LYS A 50 -1.40 13.29 17.76
C LYS A 50 -1.83 14.75 17.66
N GLU A 51 -0.88 15.68 17.69
CA GLU A 51 -1.11 17.12 17.53
C GLU A 51 -0.81 17.60 16.10
N GLY A 52 -0.43 16.68 15.21
CA GLY A 52 -0.13 16.95 13.82
C GLY A 52 -1.35 17.46 13.06
N ARG A 53 -1.18 18.55 12.29
CA ARG A 53 -2.27 19.15 11.50
C ARG A 53 -2.90 18.22 10.46
N GLY A 54 -2.21 17.15 10.06
CA GLY A 54 -2.68 16.13 9.13
C GLY A 54 -3.23 14.88 9.81
N ARG A 55 -3.23 14.81 11.15
CA ARG A 55 -3.60 13.60 11.90
C ARG A 55 -5.00 13.09 11.54
N TRP A 56 -5.93 14.00 11.29
CA TRP A 56 -7.29 13.68 10.84
C TRP A 56 -7.29 12.82 9.56
N ALA A 57 -6.39 13.07 8.61
CA ALA A 57 -6.31 12.28 7.37
C ALA A 57 -5.82 10.86 7.65
N CYS A 58 -4.83 10.69 8.54
CA CYS A 58 -4.36 9.38 8.99
C CYS A 58 -5.49 8.60 9.69
N ASP A 59 -6.24 9.25 10.59
CA ASP A 59 -7.37 8.62 11.28
C ASP A 59 -8.50 8.25 10.31
N MET A 60 -8.78 9.07 9.29
CA MET A 60 -9.77 8.71 8.26
C MET A 60 -9.32 7.47 7.47
N ILE A 61 -8.05 7.38 7.07
CA ILE A 61 -7.53 6.21 6.35
C ILE A 61 -7.59 4.98 7.24
N ARG A 62 -7.16 5.08 8.50
CA ARG A 62 -7.23 3.99 9.49
C ARG A 62 -8.66 3.46 9.63
N ASN A 63 -9.64 4.36 9.71
CA ASN A 63 -11.05 4.01 9.90
C ASN A 63 -11.80 3.70 8.60
N SER A 64 -11.14 3.78 7.43
CA SER A 64 -11.76 3.49 6.14
C SER A 64 -12.04 1.99 5.92
N ALA A 65 -11.39 1.12 6.70
CA ALA A 65 -11.54 -0.32 6.61
C ALA A 65 -11.75 -0.94 7.99
N ARG A 66 -12.77 -1.81 8.11
CA ARG A 66 -13.03 -2.58 9.33
C ARG A 66 -12.00 -3.70 9.56
N TYR A 67 -11.54 -4.29 8.47
CA TYR A 67 -10.54 -5.38 8.46
C TYR A 67 -9.41 -5.00 7.50
N CYS A 68 -8.22 -5.52 7.76
CA CYS A 68 -7.05 -5.35 6.91
C CYS A 68 -7.39 -5.77 5.47
N PRO A 69 -7.15 -4.91 4.46
CA PRO A 69 -7.54 -5.17 3.08
C PRO A 69 -6.74 -6.34 2.46
N TYR A 70 -5.55 -6.64 2.99
CA TYR A 70 -4.72 -7.71 2.46
C TYR A 70 -5.18 -9.11 2.91
N CYS A 71 -5.48 -9.29 4.20
CA CYS A 71 -5.86 -10.59 4.73
C CYS A 71 -7.36 -10.74 5.02
N THR A 72 -8.13 -9.65 4.96
CA THR A 72 -9.58 -9.57 5.19
C THR A 72 -10.06 -10.05 6.57
N PHE A 73 -9.14 -10.34 7.50
CA PHE A 73 -9.42 -10.88 8.82
C PHE A 73 -8.84 -10.03 9.95
N GLY A 74 -7.58 -9.60 9.82
CA GLY A 74 -6.88 -8.88 10.88
C GLY A 74 -7.51 -7.51 11.13
N GLU A 75 -7.56 -7.11 12.40
CA GLU A 75 -7.93 -5.74 12.78
C GLU A 75 -6.88 -4.74 12.27
N VAL A 76 -7.34 -3.56 11.85
CA VAL A 76 -6.46 -2.47 11.39
C VAL A 76 -5.75 -1.85 12.60
N TYR A 77 -4.43 -2.01 12.63
CA TYR A 77 -3.59 -1.46 13.70
C TYR A 77 -2.75 -0.27 13.26
N GLU A 78 -2.48 -0.15 11.95
CA GLU A 78 -1.49 0.75 11.39
C GLU A 78 -2.03 1.38 10.09
N VAL A 79 -1.42 2.51 9.70
CA VAL A 79 -1.53 3.09 8.36
C VAL A 79 -0.13 3.02 7.79
N ASP A 80 0.08 2.20 6.77
CA ASP A 80 1.40 1.93 6.19
C ASP A 80 1.52 2.50 4.78
N HIS A 81 2.74 2.78 4.34
CA HIS A 81 3.01 3.24 2.99
C HIS A 81 3.03 2.07 2.02
N PHE A 82 2.23 2.09 0.95
CA PHE A 82 2.27 1.08 -0.10
C PHE A 82 3.67 0.99 -0.72
N LEU A 83 4.16 2.10 -1.29
CA LEU A 83 5.56 2.27 -1.66
C LEU A 83 6.39 2.77 -0.47
N PRO A 84 7.58 2.21 -0.21
CA PRO A 84 8.32 2.48 1.02
C PRO A 84 8.67 3.96 1.24
N LYS A 85 8.38 4.46 2.46
CA LYS A 85 8.66 5.83 2.93
C LYS A 85 10.10 6.30 2.70
N MET A 86 11.06 5.37 2.74
CA MET A 86 12.48 5.68 2.61
C MET A 86 12.89 5.99 1.18
N ASP A 87 12.27 5.31 0.22
CA ASP A 87 12.62 5.38 -1.20
C ASP A 87 11.74 6.40 -1.95
N TYR A 88 10.49 6.57 -1.54
CA TYR A 88 9.50 7.46 -2.17
C TYR A 88 9.05 8.57 -1.21
N ARG A 89 10.00 9.41 -0.78
CA ARG A 89 9.78 10.41 0.28
C ARG A 89 8.70 11.43 -0.06
N GLU A 90 8.61 11.81 -1.32
CA GLU A 90 7.59 12.71 -1.87
C GLU A 90 6.17 12.15 -1.74
N LEU A 91 6.03 10.82 -1.64
CA LEU A 91 4.74 10.15 -1.44
C LEU A 91 4.40 9.92 0.03
N ASN A 92 5.25 10.37 0.97
CA ASN A 92 5.09 10.11 2.41
C ASN A 92 3.77 10.61 2.99
N ILE A 93 3.20 11.66 2.41
CA ILE A 93 1.94 12.25 2.85
C ILE A 93 0.82 12.08 1.82
N CYS A 94 1.08 11.35 0.72
CA CYS A 94 0.11 11.10 -0.33
C CYS A 94 -0.92 10.08 0.19
N PRO A 95 -2.21 10.44 0.32
CA PRO A 95 -3.22 9.52 0.87
C PRO A 95 -3.36 8.23 0.04
N ALA A 96 -3.17 8.31 -1.28
CA ALA A 96 -3.24 7.14 -2.15
C ALA A 96 -2.11 6.12 -1.87
N ASN A 97 -0.97 6.56 -1.35
CA ASN A 97 0.15 5.71 -0.96
C ASN A 97 0.01 5.21 0.50
N LEU A 98 -1.06 5.55 1.23
CA LEU A 98 -1.26 5.19 2.63
C LEU A 98 -2.42 4.20 2.76
N VAL A 99 -2.16 3.05 3.38
CA VAL A 99 -3.08 1.90 3.42
C VAL A 99 -3.34 1.47 4.87
N PRO A 100 -4.60 1.31 5.31
CA PRO A 100 -4.88 0.70 6.60
C PRO A 100 -4.43 -0.76 6.58
N ILE A 101 -3.67 -1.20 7.58
CA ILE A 101 -3.07 -2.54 7.59
C ILE A 101 -3.07 -3.13 9.01
N CYS A 102 -3.13 -4.46 9.11
CA CYS A 102 -2.86 -5.16 10.36
C CYS A 102 -1.36 -5.38 10.56
N HIS A 103 -0.94 -5.51 11.81
CA HIS A 103 0.47 -5.67 12.17
C HIS A 103 1.15 -6.85 11.44
N ALA A 104 0.48 -8.01 11.35
CA ALA A 104 1.02 -9.20 10.69
C ALA A 104 1.27 -8.97 9.18
N CYS A 105 0.31 -8.37 8.46
CA CYS A 105 0.49 -8.08 7.04
C CYS A 105 1.58 -7.03 6.81
N ASN A 106 1.70 -6.03 7.70
CA ASN A 106 2.76 -5.04 7.62
C ASN A 106 4.16 -5.67 7.75
N HIS A 107 4.32 -6.64 8.66
CA HIS A 107 5.58 -7.38 8.83
C HIS A 107 5.90 -8.35 7.70
N ILE A 108 4.90 -8.75 6.92
CA ILE A 108 5.12 -9.53 5.68
C ILE A 108 5.54 -8.59 4.56
N LYS A 109 4.83 -7.48 4.39
CA LYS A 109 5.07 -6.49 3.32
C LYS A 109 6.44 -5.82 3.45
N LEU A 110 6.80 -5.33 4.64
CA LEU A 110 8.04 -4.58 4.88
C LEU A 110 8.28 -3.49 3.82
N ALA A 111 9.50 -3.42 3.29
CA ALA A 111 9.93 -2.51 2.24
C ALA A 111 9.84 -3.15 0.84
N GLU A 112 9.02 -4.19 0.66
CA GLU A 112 8.83 -4.81 -0.65
C GLU A 112 8.29 -3.78 -1.65
N GLN A 113 8.82 -3.80 -2.87
CA GLN A 113 8.44 -2.91 -3.95
C GLN A 113 8.01 -3.70 -5.19
N PRO A 114 7.14 -3.12 -6.05
CA PRO A 114 6.81 -3.75 -7.32
C PRO A 114 8.06 -3.84 -8.21
N GLN A 115 8.58 -5.05 -8.42
CA GLN A 115 9.68 -5.30 -9.36
C GLN A 115 9.17 -5.74 -10.74
N ALA A 116 8.00 -6.38 -10.77
CA ALA A 116 7.29 -6.83 -11.95
C ALA A 116 5.80 -6.95 -11.60
N ALA A 117 4.93 -6.94 -12.63
CA ALA A 117 3.49 -6.98 -12.44
C ALA A 117 2.98 -8.27 -11.75
N ASP A 118 3.77 -9.35 -11.75
CA ASP A 118 3.39 -10.67 -11.21
C ASP A 118 4.00 -10.99 -9.84
N ARG A 119 4.81 -10.08 -9.27
CA ARG A 119 5.61 -10.34 -8.06
C ARG A 119 5.39 -9.31 -6.96
N TYR A 120 4.17 -8.84 -6.80
CA TYR A 120 3.89 -7.83 -5.79
C TYR A 120 2.52 -7.96 -5.15
N LEU A 121 2.35 -7.29 -4.01
CA LEU A 121 1.06 -7.17 -3.34
C LEU A 121 0.07 -6.40 -4.22
N LEU A 122 -1.18 -6.84 -4.19
CA LEU A 122 -2.27 -6.12 -4.82
C LEU A 122 -2.50 -4.79 -4.11
N HIS A 123 -2.54 -3.71 -4.86
CA HIS A 123 -2.88 -2.38 -4.35
C HIS A 123 -4.37 -2.33 -3.95
N PRO A 124 -4.72 -2.15 -2.67
CA PRO A 124 -6.12 -2.25 -2.21
C PRO A 124 -7.10 -1.27 -2.86
N TYR A 125 -6.60 -0.12 -3.33
CA TYR A 125 -7.41 0.91 -3.97
C TYR A 125 -7.50 0.82 -5.50
N PHE A 126 -6.52 0.20 -6.16
CA PHE A 126 -6.36 0.33 -7.62
C PHE A 126 -6.41 -1.02 -8.34
N ASP A 127 -5.98 -2.11 -7.69
CA ASP A 127 -6.04 -3.43 -8.30
C ASP A 127 -7.43 -4.02 -8.20
N ALA A 128 -7.96 -4.41 -9.36
CA ALA A 128 -9.24 -5.10 -9.48
C ALA A 128 -8.99 -6.60 -9.63
N LEU A 129 -9.60 -7.38 -8.75
CA LEU A 129 -9.65 -8.83 -8.92
C LEU A 129 -10.65 -9.17 -10.03
N PRO A 130 -10.38 -10.22 -10.84
CA PRO A 130 -11.30 -10.63 -11.88
C PRO A 130 -12.69 -10.94 -11.32
N ALA A 131 -13.75 -10.49 -12.00
CA ALA A 131 -15.15 -10.80 -11.66
C ALA A 131 -15.57 -12.23 -12.04
N ILE A 132 -14.61 -13.14 -12.10
CA ILE A 132 -14.78 -14.57 -12.36
C ILE A 132 -14.29 -15.34 -11.14
N ARG A 133 -14.66 -16.62 -11.02
CA ARG A 133 -14.09 -17.47 -9.99
C ARG A 133 -12.62 -17.73 -10.30
N TRP A 134 -11.72 -17.13 -9.52
CA TRP A 134 -10.27 -17.29 -9.66
C TRP A 134 -9.63 -18.06 -8.50
N LEU A 135 -10.26 -18.09 -7.32
CA LEU A 135 -9.81 -18.84 -6.15
C LEU A 135 -10.65 -20.09 -5.93
N PHE A 136 -9.98 -21.23 -5.73
CA PHE A 136 -10.59 -22.51 -5.47
C PHE A 136 -10.00 -23.09 -4.19
N ALA A 137 -10.83 -23.80 -3.43
CA ALA A 137 -10.41 -24.55 -2.25
C ALA A 137 -10.98 -25.97 -2.35
N GLU A 138 -10.16 -26.96 -2.04
CA GLU A 138 -10.52 -28.38 -2.02
C GLU A 138 -10.28 -28.94 -0.63
N LEU A 139 -11.32 -29.52 -0.04
CA LEU A 139 -11.24 -30.22 1.24
C LEU A 139 -10.80 -31.66 1.00
N GLY A 140 -9.62 -32.02 1.52
CA GLY A 140 -9.14 -33.38 1.60
C GLY A 140 -9.03 -33.86 3.04
N TYR A 141 -8.73 -35.14 3.20
CA TYR A 141 -8.44 -35.76 4.49
C TYR A 141 -7.06 -36.41 4.43
N GLU A 142 -6.17 -36.00 5.33
CA GLU A 142 -4.85 -36.62 5.53
C GLU A 142 -4.80 -37.30 6.90
N ALA A 143 -3.74 -38.07 7.18
CA ALA A 143 -3.60 -38.78 8.47
C ALA A 143 -3.70 -37.86 9.71
N GLY A 144 -3.42 -36.56 9.54
CA GLY A 144 -3.52 -35.53 10.59
C GLY A 144 -4.88 -34.81 10.68
N GLY A 145 -5.86 -35.12 9.82
CA GLY A 145 -7.18 -34.48 9.81
C GLY A 145 -7.55 -33.82 8.47
N PRO A 146 -8.62 -32.99 8.45
CA PRO A 146 -9.04 -32.28 7.24
C PRO A 146 -7.99 -31.25 6.82
N VAL A 147 -7.68 -31.21 5.53
CA VAL A 147 -6.75 -30.25 4.91
C VAL A 147 -7.48 -29.51 3.82
N LEU A 148 -7.40 -28.17 3.83
CA LEU A 148 -7.96 -27.32 2.79
C LEU A 148 -6.84 -26.84 1.87
N ARG A 149 -6.83 -27.28 0.61
CA ARG A 149 -5.85 -26.88 -0.39
C ARG A 149 -6.41 -25.79 -1.28
N TYR A 150 -5.70 -24.67 -1.36
CA TYR A 150 -6.09 -23.54 -2.19
C TYR A 150 -5.33 -23.56 -3.52
N ARG A 151 -6.00 -23.19 -4.61
CA ARG A 151 -5.36 -22.92 -5.90
C ARG A 151 -5.97 -21.69 -6.55
N VAL A 152 -5.13 -20.93 -7.24
CA VAL A 152 -5.55 -19.85 -8.13
C VAL A 152 -5.60 -20.38 -9.55
N ALA A 153 -6.70 -20.16 -10.25
CA ALA A 153 -6.82 -20.45 -11.67
C ALA A 153 -7.75 -19.43 -12.32
N LEU A 154 -7.28 -18.77 -13.37
CA LEU A 154 -8.16 -17.99 -14.23
C LEU A 154 -8.89 -19.00 -15.12
N ALA A 155 -10.20 -19.12 -14.98
CA ALA A 155 -10.99 -19.97 -15.86
C ALA A 155 -10.80 -19.47 -17.29
N VAL A 156 -10.18 -20.30 -18.13
CA VAL A 156 -10.06 -20.10 -19.58
C VAL A 156 -11.21 -20.84 -20.26
#